data_AF-A0A142WXT5-F1
#
_entry.id   AF-A0A142WXT5-F1
#
_cell.length_a   1.000
_cell.length_b   1.000
_cell.length_c   1.000
_cell.angle_alpha   90.00
_cell.angle_beta   90.00
_cell.angle_gamma   90.00
#
_symmetry.space_group_name_H-M   'P 1'
#
loop_
_entity.id
_entity.type
_entity.pdbx_description
1 polymer ?
#
loop_
_entity_poly.entity_id
_entity_poly.type
_entity_poly.pdbx_seq_one_letter_code
_entity_poly.pdbx_strand_id
1 'polypeptide(L)'
;MLDRDSKTLVHDPAAEQEAIDEFAERRLNARGARTYRDTYERAASMYNKHASIIEIRDELLREPLPPAPVKQGIAPLQKRKEFAAEQGMVAVRLKAIEDAVHKRPALYR
;
A
#
# COMPACT_ATOMS: atom_id res chain seq x y z
N MET A 1 -27.31 41.83 -10.76
CA MET A 1 -25.96 41.66 -10.17
C MET A 1 -25.78 40.17 -9.92
N LEU A 2 -24.69 39.58 -10.41
CA LEU A 2 -24.41 38.15 -10.30
C LEU A 2 -23.70 37.89 -8.97
N ASP A 3 -24.48 37.63 -7.92
CA ASP A 3 -23.95 37.06 -6.67
C ASP A 3 -23.61 35.58 -6.94
N ARG A 4 -22.40 35.37 -7.45
CA ARG A 4 -21.75 34.06 -7.44
C ARG A 4 -21.30 33.82 -6.01
N ASP A 5 -22.24 33.37 -5.18
CA ASP A 5 -21.92 32.85 -3.86
C ASP A 5 -20.84 31.79 -4.02
N SER A 6 -19.71 32.12 -3.40
CA SER A 6 -18.53 31.29 -3.37
C SER A 6 -18.96 29.99 -2.71
N LYS A 7 -19.05 28.91 -3.50
CA LYS A 7 -19.18 27.56 -2.96
C LYS A 7 -18.04 27.39 -1.96
N THR A 8 -18.35 27.52 -0.68
CA THR A 8 -17.61 26.85 0.37
C THR A 8 -17.60 25.40 -0.05
N LEU A 9 -16.48 24.95 -0.64
CA LEU A 9 -16.19 23.54 -0.77
C LEU A 9 -16.17 23.02 0.67
N VAL A 10 -17.31 22.58 1.16
CA VAL A 10 -17.41 21.84 2.41
C VAL A 10 -16.56 20.60 2.16
N HIS A 11 -15.40 20.58 2.81
CA HIS A 11 -14.49 19.45 2.78
C HIS A 11 -15.25 18.26 3.37
N ASP A 12 -15.77 17.38 2.49
CA ASP A 12 -16.48 16.17 2.90
C ASP A 12 -15.46 15.08 3.24
N PRO A 13 -15.26 14.74 4.53
CA PRO A 13 -14.28 13.74 4.93
C PRO A 13 -14.65 12.34 4.42
N ALA A 14 -15.94 12.04 4.23
CA ALA A 14 -16.39 10.75 3.74
C ALA A 14 -16.03 10.57 2.26
N ALA A 15 -16.28 11.59 1.44
CA ALA A 15 -15.90 11.59 0.02
C ALA A 15 -14.38 11.50 -0.17
N GLU A 16 -13.59 12.12 0.72
CA GLU A 16 -12.13 11.97 0.68
C GLU A 16 -11.68 10.56 1.01
N GLN A 17 -12.30 9.92 2.00
CA GLN A 17 -11.97 8.55 2.41
C GLN A 17 -12.31 7.55 1.30
N GLU A 18 -13.50 7.67 0.70
CA GLU A 18 -13.90 6.86 -0.46
C GLU A 18 -12.90 7.01 -1.62
N ALA A 19 -12.47 8.24 -1.91
CA ALA A 19 -11.49 8.50 -2.95
C ALA A 19 -10.08 7.97 -2.63
N ILE A 20 -9.75 7.73 -1.35
CA ILE A 20 -8.53 7.07 -0.90
C ILE A 20 -8.64 5.57 -1.11
N ASP A 21 -9.74 4.97 -0.69
CA ASP A 21 -9.97 3.53 -0.77
C ASP A 21 -10.05 3.08 -2.24
N GLU A 22 -10.78 3.80 -3.09
CA GLU A 22 -10.81 3.54 -4.53
C GLU A 22 -9.41 3.56 -5.17
N PHE A 23 -8.57 4.51 -4.76
CA PHE A 23 -7.21 4.62 -5.29
C PHE A 23 -6.35 3.44 -4.83
N ALA A 24 -6.46 3.06 -3.56
CA ALA A 24 -5.75 1.93 -2.99
C ALA A 24 -6.16 0.62 -3.68
N GLU A 25 -7.47 0.39 -3.87
CA GLU A 25 -8.00 -0.78 -4.57
C GLU A 25 -7.56 -0.83 -6.03
N ARG A 26 -7.66 0.27 -6.78
CA ARG A 26 -7.19 0.32 -8.17
C ARG A 26 -5.71 -0.04 -8.27
N ARG A 27 -4.90 0.42 -7.32
CA ARG A 27 -3.47 0.12 -7.28
C ARG A 27 -3.21 -1.33 -6.90
N LEU A 28 -3.97 -1.88 -5.97
CA LEU A 28 -3.97 -3.30 -5.60
C LEU A 28 -4.30 -4.18 -6.81
N ASN A 29 -5.36 -3.87 -7.54
CA ASN A 29 -5.77 -4.62 -8.73
C ASN A 29 -4.73 -4.52 -9.86
N ALA A 30 -4.14 -3.33 -10.06
CA ALA A 30 -3.17 -3.13 -11.12
C ALA A 30 -1.79 -3.76 -10.85
N ARG A 31 -1.36 -3.85 -9.58
CA ARG A 31 0.02 -4.24 -9.22
C ARG A 31 0.12 -5.42 -8.27
N GLY A 32 -0.94 -5.80 -7.56
CA GLY A 32 -0.93 -6.80 -6.48
C GLY A 32 -0.34 -8.13 -6.92
N ALA A 33 -0.79 -8.69 -8.04
CA ALA A 33 -0.28 -9.95 -8.56
C ALA A 33 1.23 -9.91 -8.88
N ARG A 34 1.70 -8.80 -9.47
CA ARG A 34 3.13 -8.61 -9.76
C ARG A 34 3.94 -8.42 -8.48
N THR A 35 3.47 -7.57 -7.56
CA THR A 35 4.11 -7.35 -6.25
C THR A 35 4.23 -8.66 -5.48
N TYR A 36 3.17 -9.48 -5.47
CA TYR A 36 3.18 -10.79 -4.83
C TYR A 36 4.27 -11.68 -5.43
N ARG A 37 4.26 -11.86 -6.77
CA ARG A 37 5.21 -12.73 -7.45
C ARG A 37 6.65 -12.29 -7.27
N ASP A 38 6.94 -11.01 -7.46
CA ASP A 38 8.29 -10.45 -7.30
C ASP A 38 8.80 -10.65 -5.86
N THR A 39 7.92 -10.48 -4.86
CA THR A 39 8.26 -10.66 -3.44
C THR A 39 8.45 -12.14 -3.10
N TYR A 40 7.57 -13.01 -3.59
CA TYR A 40 7.65 -14.45 -3.39
C TYR A 40 8.97 -15.00 -3.95
N GLU A 41 9.34 -14.65 -5.18
CA GLU A 41 10.56 -15.11 -5.84
C GLU A 41 11.81 -14.66 -5.08
N ARG A 42 11.85 -13.39 -4.60
CA ARG A 42 12.95 -12.90 -3.74
C ARG A 42 12.99 -13.61 -2.39
N ALA A 43 11.85 -13.75 -1.71
CA ALA A 43 11.76 -14.40 -0.41
C ALA A 43 12.20 -15.87 -0.48
N ALA A 44 11.74 -16.61 -1.50
CA ALA A 44 12.14 -17.99 -1.73
C ALA A 44 13.64 -18.11 -1.99
N SER A 45 14.21 -17.21 -2.81
CA SER A 45 15.65 -17.15 -3.05
C SER A 45 16.44 -16.86 -1.77
N MET A 46 15.97 -15.96 -0.90
CA MET A 46 16.65 -15.64 0.36
C MET A 46 16.57 -16.81 1.35
N TYR A 47 15.40 -17.43 1.46
CA TYR A 47 15.21 -18.60 2.32
C TYR A 47 16.08 -19.79 1.90
N ASN A 48 16.22 -20.04 0.59
CA ASN A 48 17.13 -21.05 0.06
C ASN A 48 18.61 -20.73 0.33
N LYS A 49 18.95 -19.46 0.54
CA LYS A 49 20.29 -19.01 0.98
C LYS A 49 20.44 -19.01 2.51
N HIS A 50 19.49 -19.62 3.23
CA HIS A 50 19.46 -19.71 4.69
C HIS A 50 19.27 -18.37 5.43
N ALA A 51 18.72 -17.35 4.79
CA ALA A 51 18.27 -16.15 5.50
C ALA A 51 17.11 -16.51 6.46
N SER A 52 17.14 -15.94 7.66
CA SER A 52 16.06 -16.06 8.63
C SER A 52 14.80 -15.33 8.18
N ILE A 53 13.65 -15.72 8.73
CA ILE A 53 12.37 -15.06 8.44
C ILE A 53 12.42 -13.57 8.78
N ILE A 54 13.13 -13.20 9.86
CA ILE A 54 13.30 -11.82 10.30
C ILE A 54 14.07 -11.03 9.24
N GLU A 55 15.21 -11.54 8.78
CA GLU A 55 16.02 -10.88 7.72
C GLU A 55 15.24 -10.74 6.41
N ILE A 56 14.44 -11.73 6.04
CA ILE A 56 13.59 -11.66 4.83
C ILE A 56 12.53 -10.57 4.98
N ARG A 57 11.92 -10.44 6.17
CA ARG A 57 10.93 -9.39 6.44
C ARG A 57 11.59 -8.01 6.44
N ASP A 58 12.71 -7.84 7.11
CA ASP A 58 13.41 -6.55 7.17
C ASP A 58 13.85 -6.06 5.78
N GLU A 59 14.28 -6.97 4.91
CA GLU A 59 14.72 -6.65 3.55
C GLU A 59 13.54 -6.38 2.59
N LEU A 60 12.47 -7.18 2.66
CA LEU A 60 11.39 -7.16 1.65
C LEU A 60 10.15 -6.40 2.10
N LEU A 61 10.00 -6.14 3.40
CA LEU A 61 8.86 -5.46 3.99
C LEU A 61 9.28 -4.07 4.47
N ARG A 62 9.19 -3.10 3.57
CA ARG A 62 9.24 -1.70 3.97
C ARG A 62 7.87 -1.25 4.43
N GLU A 63 7.72 -1.00 5.72
CA GLU A 63 6.53 -0.34 6.25
C GLU A 63 6.42 1.09 5.69
N PRO A 64 5.28 1.49 5.11
CA PRO A 64 5.10 2.84 4.65
C PRO A 64 5.03 3.79 5.84
N LEU A 65 5.65 4.96 5.67
CA LEU A 65 5.59 6.03 6.66
C LEU A 65 4.40 6.93 6.38
N PRO A 66 3.64 7.33 7.42
CA PRO A 66 2.53 8.25 7.24
C PRO A 66 3.03 9.57 6.65
N PRO A 67 2.27 10.18 5.72
CA PRO A 67 2.71 11.41 5.07
C PRO A 67 2.70 12.57 6.06
N ALA A 68 3.72 13.43 5.99
CA ALA A 68 3.83 14.59 6.86
C ALA A 68 2.67 15.57 6.64
N PRO A 69 2.08 16.14 7.70
CA PRO A 69 1.04 17.17 7.58
C PRO A 69 1.63 18.46 7.00
N VAL A 70 0.81 19.21 6.24
CA VAL A 70 1.18 20.58 5.84
C VAL A 70 0.79 21.58 6.93
N LYS A 71 1.06 22.88 6.72
CA LYS A 71 0.74 23.96 7.69
C LYS A 71 -0.71 23.97 8.19
N GLN A 72 -1.64 23.41 7.42
CA GLN A 72 -3.06 23.26 7.81
C GLN A 72 -3.35 22.01 8.66
N GLY A 73 -2.34 21.26 9.09
CA GLY A 73 -2.48 20.08 9.96
C GLY A 73 -2.92 18.80 9.26
N ILE A 74 -3.27 18.84 7.97
CA ILE A 74 -3.70 17.68 7.18
C ILE A 74 -2.67 17.38 6.10
N ALA A 75 -2.31 16.11 5.90
CA ALA A 75 -1.42 15.73 4.80
C ALA A 75 -2.14 15.85 3.44
N PRO A 76 -1.43 16.18 2.34
CA PRO A 76 -2.05 16.31 1.03
C PRO A 76 -2.80 15.03 0.62
N LEU A 77 -4.00 15.17 0.05
CA LEU A 77 -4.86 14.02 -0.31
C LEU A 77 -4.10 12.99 -1.16
N GLN A 78 -3.35 13.44 -2.16
CA GLN A 78 -2.52 12.57 -3.00
C GLN A 78 -1.53 11.71 -2.18
N LYS A 79 -0.93 12.28 -1.14
CA LYS A 79 0.01 11.56 -0.28
C LYS A 79 -0.68 10.58 0.66
N ARG A 80 -1.89 10.91 1.13
CA ARG A 80 -2.74 9.96 1.88
C ARG A 80 -3.17 8.78 1.02
N LYS A 81 -3.54 9.02 -0.26
CA LYS A 81 -3.85 7.99 -1.26
C LYS A 81 -2.68 7.04 -1.49
N GLU A 82 -1.48 7.60 -1.74
CA GLU A 82 -0.25 6.83 -1.93
C GLU A 82 0.08 5.97 -0.70
N PHE A 83 -0.08 6.54 0.50
CA PHE A 83 0.14 5.83 1.75
C PHE A 83 -0.82 4.65 1.95
N ALA A 84 -2.13 4.85 1.75
CA ALA A 84 -3.13 3.79 1.88
C ALA A 84 -2.91 2.65 0.85
N ALA A 85 -2.58 3.01 -0.39
CA ALA A 85 -2.25 2.01 -1.41
C ALA A 85 -1.01 1.19 -1.04
N GLU A 86 0.00 1.83 -0.46
CA GLU A 86 1.22 1.16 -0.03
C GLU A 86 0.97 0.26 1.21
N GLN A 87 0.12 0.69 2.15
CA GLN A 87 -0.35 -0.15 3.26
C GLN A 87 -1.01 -1.43 2.75
N GLY A 88 -1.90 -1.33 1.74
CA GLY A 88 -2.49 -2.50 1.10
C GLY A 88 -1.45 -3.44 0.45
N MET A 89 -0.40 -2.88 -0.14
CA MET A 89 0.69 -3.66 -0.73
C MET A 89 1.56 -4.38 0.31
N VAL A 90 1.67 -3.88 1.54
CA VAL A 90 2.37 -4.56 2.64
C VAL A 90 1.74 -5.91 2.92
N ALA A 91 0.40 -5.99 2.97
CA ALA A 91 -0.31 -7.25 3.18
C ALA A 91 -0.01 -8.28 2.06
N VAL A 92 0.08 -7.81 0.81
CA VAL A 92 0.46 -8.65 -0.33
C VAL A 92 1.88 -9.20 -0.18
N ARG A 93 2.83 -8.36 0.22
CA ARG A 93 4.22 -8.78 0.46
C ARG A 93 4.34 -9.76 1.62
N LEU A 94 3.63 -9.51 2.72
CA LEU A 94 3.59 -10.40 3.88
C LEU A 94 3.12 -11.80 3.50
N LYS A 95 2.00 -11.89 2.78
CA LYS A 95 1.48 -13.16 2.27
C LYS A 95 2.49 -13.86 1.37
N ALA A 96 3.13 -13.13 0.45
CA ALA A 96 4.15 -13.68 -0.43
C ALA A 96 5.36 -14.24 0.33
N ILE A 97 5.83 -13.54 1.37
CA ILE A 97 6.93 -13.98 2.25
C ILE A 97 6.52 -15.25 3.00
N GLU A 98 5.33 -15.27 3.60
CA GLU A 98 4.79 -16.43 4.31
C GLU A 98 4.71 -17.66 3.39
N ASP A 99 4.10 -17.52 2.22
CA ASP A 99 3.95 -18.60 1.26
C ASP A 99 5.32 -19.12 0.78
N ALA A 100 6.29 -18.23 0.54
CA ALA A 100 7.63 -18.61 0.12
C ALA A 100 8.39 -19.39 1.20
N VAL A 101 8.35 -18.93 2.45
CA VAL A 101 8.99 -19.61 3.59
C VAL A 101 8.35 -20.97 3.85
N HIS A 102 7.03 -21.09 3.68
CA HIS A 102 6.32 -22.36 3.81
C HIS A 102 6.35 -23.25 2.56
N LYS A 103 7.07 -22.84 1.50
CA LYS A 103 7.19 -23.56 0.21
C LYS A 103 5.83 -23.86 -0.43
N ARG A 104 4.84 -22.99 -0.23
CA ARG A 104 3.54 -23.09 -0.90
C ARG A 104 3.68 -22.62 -2.35
N PRO A 105 2.87 -23.12 -3.29
CA PRO A 105 2.87 -22.60 -4.66
C PRO A 105 2.58 -21.09 -4.68
N ALA A 106 3.28 -20.35 -5.54
CA ALA A 106 3.08 -18.90 -5.73
C ALA A 106 1.71 -18.62 -6.37
N LEU A 107 0.68 -18.53 -5.53
CA LEU A 107 -0.70 -18.32 -5.95
C LEU A 107 -1.26 -17.07 -5.28
N TYR A 108 -1.26 -15.96 -6.04
CA TYR A 108 -1.98 -14.77 -5.64
C TYR A 108 -3.48 -15.03 -5.72
N ARG A 109 -4.12 -15.17 -4.56
CA ARG A 109 -5.56 -15.26 -4.37
C ARG A 109 -6.00 -14.16 -3.43
#